data_AF-A0A3P9NB29-F1
#
_entry.id   AF-A0A3P9NB29-F1
#
_cell.length_a   1.000
_cell.length_b   1.000
_cell.length_c   1.000
_cell.angle_alpha   90.00
_cell.angle_beta   90.00
_cell.angle_gamma   90.00
#
_symmetry.space_group_name_H-M   'P 1'
#
loop_
_entity.id
_entity.type
_entity.pdbx_description
1 polymer ?
#
loop_
_entity_poly.entity_id
_entity_poly.type
_entity_poly.pdbx_seq_one_letter_code
_entity_poly.pdbx_strand_id
1 'polypeptide(L)'
;MQFGVTCNLLCSLTNRSHGYRKPKDQLRSCLKNVSDLFVMGGALILESTVLLRWLEREGYWPLGMTGISMGGYMASLAVTNWPKPIPLVPCLSWSTASSVFTTGVLSRAVNWAELEKQYAVNSVYETEIIKLLEYCGADSFKMGAELQRNLDPLGNLLDLAGALPIQDGRFVKVEPQSEVGSSLFSSSSSRTVTGTITAHSLGHKKMNSHKCCRPSLHTESISFMKGVMDECTHMANFSVPVDTGLIIVVQAREDAYIPRTGVLSLQEIWPGCEIRYLNGGHISAYLFKQNFFRQAIYDAFNRFCLKYPSSQ
;
A
#
# COMPACT_ATOMS: atom_id res chain seq x y z
N MET A 1 -5.81 -46.52 -13.55
CA MET A 1 -4.99 -45.43 -12.97
C MET A 1 -4.45 -44.60 -14.11
N GLN A 2 -4.91 -43.36 -14.28
CA GLN A 2 -4.45 -42.46 -15.32
C GLN A 2 -3.79 -41.28 -14.62
N PHE A 3 -2.45 -41.30 -14.54
CA PHE A 3 -1.67 -40.23 -13.93
C PHE A 3 -1.72 -39.01 -14.87
N GLY A 4 -2.67 -38.11 -14.62
CA GLY A 4 -2.73 -36.81 -15.28
C GLY A 4 -1.54 -35.96 -14.85
N VAL A 5 -0.49 -35.92 -15.69
CA VAL A 5 0.64 -35.01 -15.49
C VAL A 5 0.18 -33.60 -15.87
N THR A 6 -0.23 -32.81 -14.87
CA THR A 6 -0.51 -31.38 -15.06
C THR A 6 0.78 -30.66 -15.46
N CYS A 7 0.98 -30.45 -16.75
CA CYS A 7 2.18 -29.83 -17.29
C CYS A 7 2.11 -28.31 -17.09
N ASN A 8 2.55 -27.85 -15.91
CA ASN A 8 2.59 -26.42 -15.58
C ASN A 8 3.70 -25.72 -16.39
N LEU A 9 3.33 -25.09 -17.50
CA LEU A 9 4.24 -24.25 -18.29
C LEU A 9 4.54 -22.94 -17.53
N LEU A 10 5.75 -22.82 -16.98
CA LEU A 10 6.22 -21.59 -16.35
C LEU A 10 6.91 -20.70 -17.38
N CYS A 11 6.22 -19.66 -17.85
CA CYS A 11 6.85 -18.60 -18.62
C CYS A 11 7.39 -17.49 -17.69
N SER A 12 8.63 -17.06 -17.87
CA SER A 12 9.25 -16.00 -17.06
C SER A 12 9.55 -14.77 -17.92
N LEU A 13 8.93 -13.64 -17.59
CA LEU A 13 9.12 -12.38 -18.31
C LEU A 13 10.23 -11.55 -17.66
N THR A 14 11.34 -11.35 -18.38
CA THR A 14 12.42 -10.47 -17.90
C THR A 14 12.10 -9.02 -18.24
N ASN A 15 11.91 -8.22 -17.20
CA ASN A 15 11.56 -6.80 -17.29
C ASN A 15 12.61 -5.98 -18.07
N ARG A 16 12.17 -4.95 -18.82
CA ARG A 16 13.01 -4.11 -19.71
C ARG A 16 14.26 -3.54 -19.05
N SER A 17 14.16 -3.08 -17.80
CA SER A 17 15.31 -2.49 -17.07
C SER A 17 16.25 -3.53 -16.43
N HIS A 18 16.11 -4.81 -16.76
CA HIS A 18 16.83 -5.95 -16.19
C HIS A 18 17.36 -6.90 -17.27
N GLY A 19 18.34 -7.74 -16.91
CA GLY A 19 18.95 -8.72 -17.82
C GLY A 19 19.54 -8.10 -19.09
N TYR A 20 19.40 -8.79 -20.21
CA TYR A 20 19.92 -8.37 -21.53
C TYR A 20 19.21 -7.16 -22.16
N ARG A 21 18.02 -6.77 -21.65
CA ARG A 21 17.23 -5.64 -22.19
C ARG A 21 17.62 -4.28 -21.60
N LYS A 22 18.40 -4.33 -20.52
CA LYS A 22 18.79 -3.18 -19.71
C LYS A 22 19.69 -2.18 -20.48
N PRO A 23 19.53 -0.86 -20.30
CA PRO A 23 20.46 0.15 -20.83
C PRO A 23 21.92 -0.09 -20.41
N LYS A 24 22.86 0.06 -21.36
CA LYS A 24 24.31 -0.20 -21.16
C LYS A 24 24.93 0.67 -20.07
N ASP A 25 24.37 1.85 -19.87
CA ASP A 25 24.80 2.92 -18.98
C ASP A 25 24.03 2.94 -17.64
N GLN A 26 23.16 1.94 -17.39
CA GLN A 26 22.50 1.73 -16.10
C GLN A 26 23.36 0.81 -15.21
N LEU A 27 23.53 1.15 -13.92
CA LEU A 27 24.29 0.31 -12.99
C LEU A 27 23.37 -0.67 -12.25
N ARG A 28 23.70 -1.97 -12.25
CA ARG A 28 22.91 -3.04 -11.58
C ARG A 28 21.39 -2.91 -11.88
N SER A 29 20.53 -2.95 -10.87
CA SER A 29 19.07 -2.79 -10.97
C SER A 29 18.58 -1.35 -10.69
N CYS A 30 19.49 -0.39 -10.47
CA CYS A 30 19.13 0.99 -10.18
C CYS A 30 18.64 1.69 -11.44
N LEU A 31 17.40 2.18 -11.46
CA LEU A 31 16.86 3.03 -12.53
C LEU A 31 17.57 4.39 -12.55
N LYS A 32 17.56 5.09 -13.70
CA LYS A 32 18.17 6.42 -13.84
C LYS A 32 17.19 7.51 -13.40
N ASN A 33 15.95 7.39 -13.84
CA ASN A 33 14.88 8.35 -13.59
C ASN A 33 13.73 7.67 -12.84
N VAL A 34 12.93 8.48 -12.13
CA VAL A 34 11.68 8.01 -11.54
C VAL A 34 10.68 7.59 -12.62
N SER A 35 10.60 8.34 -13.71
CA SER A 35 9.75 8.05 -14.87
C SER A 35 10.04 6.70 -15.54
N ASP A 36 11.28 6.20 -15.46
CA ASP A 36 11.64 4.88 -15.97
C ASP A 36 10.81 3.77 -15.29
N LEU A 37 10.41 3.95 -14.02
CA LEU A 37 9.58 3.00 -13.27
C LEU A 37 8.20 2.83 -13.91
N PHE A 38 7.60 3.92 -14.37
CA PHE A 38 6.25 3.93 -14.96
C PHE A 38 6.27 3.38 -16.39
N VAL A 39 7.27 3.77 -17.19
CA VAL A 39 7.51 3.20 -18.54
C VAL A 39 7.75 1.70 -18.45
N MET A 40 8.51 1.25 -17.44
CA MET A 40 8.79 -0.15 -17.15
C MET A 40 7.51 -0.91 -16.74
N GLY A 41 6.64 -0.31 -15.92
CA GLY A 41 5.33 -0.87 -15.57
C GLY A 41 4.40 -1.04 -16.77
N GLY A 42 4.18 0.03 -17.55
CA GLY A 42 3.33 0.01 -18.74
C GLY A 42 3.78 -1.00 -19.79
N ALA A 43 5.09 -1.10 -20.04
CA ALA A 43 5.65 -2.12 -20.93
C ALA A 43 5.38 -3.54 -20.44
N LEU A 44 5.53 -3.81 -19.13
CA LEU A 44 5.32 -5.14 -18.56
C LEU A 44 3.85 -5.56 -18.60
N ILE A 45 2.91 -4.64 -18.34
CA ILE A 45 1.47 -4.89 -18.51
C ILE A 45 1.19 -5.37 -19.93
N LEU A 46 1.62 -4.61 -20.95
CA LEU A 46 1.40 -4.95 -22.36
C LEU A 46 2.05 -6.29 -22.76
N GLU A 47 3.32 -6.50 -22.40
CA GLU A 47 4.02 -7.77 -22.66
C GLU A 47 3.33 -8.96 -21.99
N SER A 48 2.80 -8.78 -20.77
CA SER A 48 2.07 -9.82 -20.04
C SER A 48 0.71 -10.11 -20.67
N THR A 49 -0.05 -9.09 -21.07
CA THR A 49 -1.33 -9.28 -21.78
C THR A 49 -1.13 -10.00 -23.10
N VAL A 50 -0.11 -9.63 -23.89
CA VAL A 50 0.24 -10.31 -25.15
C VAL A 50 0.64 -11.77 -24.91
N LEU A 51 1.45 -12.04 -23.89
CA LEU A 51 1.87 -13.39 -23.51
C LEU A 51 0.67 -14.26 -23.07
N LEU A 52 -0.22 -13.74 -22.23
CA LEU A 52 -1.44 -14.44 -21.81
C LEU A 52 -2.37 -14.73 -23.00
N ARG A 53 -2.56 -13.77 -23.93
CA ARG A 53 -3.32 -13.99 -25.17
C ARG A 53 -2.69 -15.05 -26.07
N TRP A 54 -1.36 -15.05 -26.18
CA TRP A 54 -0.66 -16.06 -26.96
C TRP A 54 -0.85 -17.45 -26.34
N LEU A 55 -0.58 -17.60 -25.04
CA LEU A 55 -0.77 -18.86 -24.30
C LEU A 55 -2.21 -19.38 -24.44
N GLU A 56 -3.21 -18.52 -24.25
CA GLU A 56 -4.63 -18.83 -24.43
C GLU A 56 -4.93 -19.35 -25.85
N ARG A 57 -4.33 -18.72 -26.89
CA ARG A 57 -4.52 -19.12 -28.29
C ARG A 57 -3.85 -20.46 -28.64
N GLU A 58 -2.69 -20.76 -28.05
CA GLU A 58 -2.03 -22.07 -28.21
C GLU A 58 -2.71 -23.19 -27.39
N GLY A 59 -3.83 -22.90 -26.70
CA GLY A 59 -4.61 -23.88 -25.94
C GLY A 59 -4.16 -24.09 -24.50
N TYR A 60 -3.26 -23.25 -23.97
CA TYR A 60 -2.89 -23.28 -22.55
C TYR A 60 -3.96 -22.60 -21.71
N TRP A 61 -4.73 -23.41 -20.97
CA TRP A 61 -5.71 -22.95 -20.01
C TRP A 61 -5.98 -24.03 -18.94
N PRO A 62 -6.28 -23.69 -17.67
CA PRO A 62 -6.30 -22.36 -17.09
C PRO A 62 -4.90 -21.74 -16.94
N LEU A 63 -4.83 -20.43 -17.15
CA LEU A 63 -3.62 -19.62 -16.89
C LEU A 63 -3.68 -19.02 -15.48
N GLY A 64 -2.53 -18.57 -14.97
CA GLY A 64 -2.42 -17.87 -13.70
C GLY A 64 -1.15 -17.02 -13.66
N MET A 65 -1.14 -15.99 -12.81
CA MET A 65 0.00 -15.09 -12.64
C MET A 65 0.55 -15.14 -11.21
N THR A 66 1.87 -15.06 -11.09
CA THR A 66 2.56 -14.93 -9.82
C THR A 66 3.85 -14.16 -10.03
N GLY A 67 4.33 -13.51 -8.98
CA GLY A 67 5.62 -12.83 -8.97
C GLY A 67 6.03 -12.53 -7.55
N ILE A 68 7.32 -12.24 -7.36
CA ILE A 68 7.91 -11.94 -6.05
C ILE A 68 8.43 -10.51 -6.05
N SER A 69 8.24 -9.78 -4.94
CA SER A 69 8.73 -8.41 -4.78
C SER A 69 8.12 -7.49 -5.85
N MET A 70 8.94 -6.65 -6.50
CA MET A 70 8.52 -5.88 -7.67
C MET A 70 7.80 -6.73 -8.73
N GLY A 71 8.18 -8.00 -8.92
CA GLY A 71 7.49 -8.90 -9.86
C GLY A 71 6.07 -9.27 -9.43
N GLY A 72 5.79 -9.35 -8.12
CA GLY A 72 4.44 -9.60 -7.60
C GLY A 72 3.51 -8.41 -7.82
N TYR A 73 4.02 -7.20 -7.56
CA TYR A 73 3.32 -5.95 -7.86
C TYR A 73 3.05 -5.79 -9.36
N MET A 74 4.02 -6.13 -10.20
CA MET A 74 3.88 -6.08 -11.66
C MET A 74 2.89 -7.12 -12.20
N ALA A 75 2.83 -8.32 -11.60
CA ALA A 75 1.79 -9.31 -11.90
C ALA A 75 0.39 -8.80 -11.51
N SER A 76 0.26 -8.09 -10.38
CA SER A 76 -0.98 -7.42 -9.98
C SER A 76 -1.45 -6.42 -11.04
N LEU A 77 -0.58 -5.54 -11.54
CA LEU A 77 -0.90 -4.58 -12.61
C LEU A 77 -1.26 -5.24 -13.95
N ALA A 78 -0.67 -6.39 -14.28
CA ALA A 78 -1.03 -7.11 -15.50
C ALA A 78 -2.45 -7.70 -15.42
N VAL A 79 -2.84 -8.21 -14.25
CA VAL A 79 -4.16 -8.84 -14.02
C VAL A 79 -5.31 -7.83 -13.96
N THR A 80 -5.09 -6.59 -13.52
CA THR A 80 -6.13 -5.52 -13.61
C THR A 80 -6.57 -5.26 -15.05
N ASN A 81 -5.70 -5.54 -16.03
CA ASN A 81 -5.92 -5.37 -17.46
C ASN A 81 -6.37 -6.66 -18.18
N TRP A 82 -6.59 -7.77 -17.44
CA TRP A 82 -6.98 -9.05 -18.02
C TRP A 82 -8.52 -9.28 -17.95
N PRO A 83 -9.22 -9.51 -19.07
CA PRO A 83 -10.69 -9.51 -19.12
C PRO A 83 -11.35 -10.85 -18.76
N LYS A 84 -10.63 -11.77 -18.08
CA LYS A 84 -11.17 -13.07 -17.64
C LYS A 84 -10.76 -13.36 -16.19
N PRO A 85 -11.49 -14.22 -15.45
CA PRO A 85 -11.03 -14.71 -14.14
C PRO A 85 -9.66 -15.39 -14.28
N ILE A 86 -8.72 -15.06 -13.39
CA ILE A 86 -7.36 -15.60 -13.40
C ILE A 86 -6.80 -15.69 -11.96
N PRO A 87 -6.26 -16.85 -11.53
CA PRO A 87 -5.45 -16.97 -10.33
C PRO A 87 -4.31 -15.96 -10.30
N LEU A 88 -4.21 -15.19 -9.22
CA LEU A 88 -3.13 -14.24 -9.00
C LEU A 88 -2.52 -14.45 -7.61
N VAL A 89 -1.21 -14.72 -7.56
CA VAL A 89 -0.46 -14.91 -6.31
C VAL A 89 0.72 -13.95 -6.25
N PRO A 90 0.50 -12.70 -5.81
CA PRO A 90 1.53 -11.69 -5.69
C PRO A 90 2.23 -11.86 -4.32
N CYS A 91 3.51 -12.24 -4.36
CA CYS A 91 4.31 -12.57 -3.18
C CYS A 91 5.23 -11.42 -2.80
N LEU A 92 5.24 -11.07 -1.51
CA LEU A 92 6.09 -10.03 -0.94
C LEU A 92 5.94 -8.69 -1.67
N SER A 93 4.71 -8.28 -1.98
CA SER A 93 4.41 -7.11 -2.82
C SER A 93 3.10 -6.45 -2.39
N TRP A 94 3.04 -5.11 -2.36
CA TRP A 94 1.88 -4.38 -1.80
C TRP A 94 1.20 -3.45 -2.82
N SER A 95 0.30 -2.59 -2.36
CA SER A 95 -0.60 -1.77 -3.17
C SER A 95 0.01 -0.51 -3.80
N THR A 96 1.25 -0.12 -3.50
CA THR A 96 1.91 1.06 -4.10
C THR A 96 3.43 0.94 -4.04
N ALA A 97 4.13 1.62 -4.95
CA ALA A 97 5.58 1.83 -4.86
C ALA A 97 5.96 3.00 -3.93
N SER A 98 5.01 3.87 -3.58
CA SER A 98 5.22 5.08 -2.77
C SER A 98 5.89 4.77 -1.43
N SER A 99 5.37 3.83 -0.64
CA SER A 99 5.99 3.46 0.65
C SER A 99 7.36 2.81 0.49
N VAL A 100 7.56 2.01 -0.57
CA VAL A 100 8.83 1.33 -0.87
C VAL A 100 9.97 2.35 -1.03
N PHE A 101 9.73 3.41 -1.82
CA PHE A 101 10.73 4.42 -2.14
C PHE A 101 10.78 5.61 -1.18
N THR A 102 9.73 5.87 -0.38
CA THR A 102 9.69 7.06 0.52
C THR A 102 9.85 6.73 2.00
N THR A 103 9.56 5.49 2.44
CA THR A 103 9.68 5.08 3.85
C THR A 103 10.39 3.74 4.08
N GLY A 104 10.44 2.85 3.08
CA GLY A 104 11.10 1.55 3.15
C GLY A 104 12.63 1.64 3.08
N VAL A 105 13.33 0.52 3.22
CA VAL A 105 14.82 0.51 3.16
C VAL A 105 15.37 1.02 1.82
N LEU A 106 14.58 0.95 0.74
CA LEU A 106 14.96 1.49 -0.56
C LEU A 106 14.91 3.02 -0.64
N SER A 107 14.23 3.71 0.29
CA SER A 107 14.31 5.18 0.40
C SER A 107 15.74 5.68 0.61
N ARG A 108 16.60 4.90 1.26
CA ARG A 108 18.02 5.22 1.46
C ARG A 108 18.88 5.05 0.18
N ALA A 109 18.34 4.40 -0.85
CA ALA A 109 18.99 4.25 -2.16
C ALA A 109 18.55 5.33 -3.17
N VAL A 110 17.55 6.15 -2.83
CA VAL A 110 17.09 7.28 -3.64
C VAL A 110 18.03 8.47 -3.44
N ASN A 111 18.44 9.12 -4.53
CA ASN A 111 19.28 10.33 -4.48
C ASN A 111 18.43 11.57 -4.16
N TRP A 112 18.02 11.71 -2.90
CA TRP A 112 17.19 12.83 -2.45
C TRP A 112 17.82 14.20 -2.71
N ALA A 113 19.14 14.35 -2.60
CA ALA A 113 19.80 15.62 -2.85
C ALA A 113 19.61 16.13 -4.30
N GLU A 114 19.62 15.23 -5.29
CA GLU A 114 19.34 15.61 -6.68
C GLU A 114 17.82 15.79 -6.93
N LEU A 115 16.95 14.99 -6.30
CA LEU A 115 15.50 15.17 -6.41
C LEU A 115 15.02 16.49 -5.77
N GLU A 116 15.52 16.85 -4.58
CA GLU A 116 15.25 18.13 -3.90
C GLU A 116 15.71 19.31 -4.74
N LYS A 117 16.91 19.21 -5.34
CA LYS A 117 17.43 20.22 -6.28
C LYS A 117 16.54 20.36 -7.51
N GLN A 118 16.10 19.24 -8.12
CA GLN A 118 15.21 19.27 -9.28
C GLN A 118 13.83 19.86 -8.92
N TYR A 119 13.28 19.47 -7.76
CA TYR A 119 12.04 20.01 -7.21
C TYR A 119 12.12 21.52 -6.98
N ALA A 120 13.21 22.01 -6.36
CA ALA A 120 13.41 23.43 -6.08
C ALA A 120 13.71 24.30 -7.31
N VAL A 121 14.34 23.75 -8.35
CA VAL A 121 14.75 24.51 -9.56
C VAL A 121 13.62 24.59 -10.58
N ASN A 122 12.77 23.57 -10.70
CA ASN A 122 11.76 23.50 -11.74
C ASN A 122 10.36 23.81 -11.20
N SER A 123 9.93 25.06 -11.38
CA SER A 123 8.62 25.55 -10.93
C SER A 123 7.42 24.76 -11.46
N VAL A 124 7.55 24.06 -12.59
CA VAL A 124 6.50 23.20 -13.18
C VAL A 124 6.00 22.15 -12.18
N TYR A 125 6.87 21.65 -11.31
CA TYR A 125 6.48 20.69 -10.27
C TYR A 125 5.45 21.30 -9.31
N GLU A 126 5.67 22.54 -8.85
CA GLU A 126 4.77 23.27 -7.96
C GLU A 126 3.54 23.83 -8.69
N THR A 127 3.71 24.40 -9.88
CA THR A 127 2.64 25.15 -10.56
C THR A 127 1.65 24.28 -11.32
N GLU A 128 2.05 23.08 -11.74
CA GLU A 128 1.25 22.20 -12.59
C GLU A 128 1.09 20.82 -11.97
N ILE A 129 2.19 20.13 -11.65
CA ILE A 129 2.13 18.72 -11.27
C ILE A 129 1.50 18.53 -9.88
N ILE A 130 1.81 19.37 -8.89
CA ILE A 130 1.12 19.31 -7.57
C ILE A 130 -0.40 19.43 -7.71
N LYS A 131 -0.92 20.24 -8.63
CA LYS A 131 -2.37 20.38 -8.85
C LYS A 131 -3.01 19.14 -9.47
N LEU A 132 -2.27 18.41 -10.30
CA LEU A 132 -2.70 17.10 -10.80
C LEU A 132 -2.72 16.07 -9.67
N LEU A 133 -1.76 16.14 -8.75
CA LEU A 133 -1.68 15.24 -7.58
C LEU A 133 -2.73 15.57 -6.50
N GLU A 134 -3.12 16.84 -6.32
CA GLU A 134 -4.21 17.24 -5.42
C GLU A 134 -5.56 16.62 -5.81
N TYR A 135 -5.80 16.33 -7.10
CA TYR A 135 -7.01 15.63 -7.55
C TYR A 135 -7.10 14.18 -7.04
N CYS A 136 -5.95 13.54 -6.80
CA CYS A 136 -5.84 12.26 -6.11
C CYS A 136 -5.43 12.42 -4.63
N GLY A 137 -5.52 13.65 -4.10
CA GLY A 137 -5.15 14.08 -2.75
C GLY A 137 -6.15 13.76 -1.64
N ALA A 138 -7.13 12.88 -1.90
CA ALA A 138 -7.73 12.11 -0.82
C ALA A 138 -6.69 11.08 -0.36
N ASP A 139 -5.86 11.46 0.63
CA ASP A 139 -4.74 10.65 1.11
C ASP A 139 -5.11 9.15 1.14
N SER A 140 -4.19 8.26 0.76
CA SER A 140 -4.34 6.82 1.03
C SER A 140 -4.49 6.50 2.53
N PHE A 141 -4.23 7.50 3.40
CA PHE A 141 -4.52 7.54 4.84
C PHE A 141 -5.98 7.92 5.20
N LYS A 142 -6.71 8.66 4.35
CA LYS A 142 -8.06 9.19 4.62
C LYS A 142 -9.19 8.36 3.99
N MET A 143 -8.95 7.68 2.87
CA MET A 143 -10.00 6.89 2.20
C MET A 143 -10.66 5.85 3.12
N GLY A 144 -9.92 5.19 4.01
CA GLY A 144 -10.49 4.28 5.01
C GLY A 144 -11.39 4.96 6.06
N ALA A 145 -11.15 6.25 6.35
CA ALA A 145 -11.98 7.03 7.28
C ALA A 145 -13.24 7.61 6.62
N GLU A 146 -13.22 7.87 5.31
CA GLU A 146 -14.39 8.34 4.57
C GLU A 146 -15.31 7.19 4.13
N LEU A 147 -14.76 6.01 3.82
CA LEU A 147 -15.58 4.82 3.54
C LEU A 147 -16.42 4.42 4.77
N GLN A 148 -15.87 4.53 5.98
CA GLN A 148 -16.60 4.29 7.23
C GLN A 148 -17.78 5.26 7.41
N ARG A 149 -17.58 6.57 7.13
CA ARG A 149 -18.63 7.60 7.25
C ARG A 149 -19.72 7.50 6.19
N ASN A 150 -19.41 6.95 5.02
CA ASN A 150 -20.36 6.76 3.92
C ASN A 150 -21.16 5.45 4.02
N LEU A 151 -20.91 4.62 5.04
CA LEU A 151 -21.77 3.47 5.38
C LEU A 151 -22.88 3.83 6.38
N ASP A 152 -22.68 4.86 7.20
CA ASP A 152 -23.70 5.36 8.15
C ASP A 152 -25.04 5.78 7.49
N PRO A 153 -25.10 6.37 6.26
CA PRO A 153 -26.36 6.70 5.60
C PRO A 153 -27.16 5.49 5.12
N LEU A 154 -26.52 4.33 4.90
CA LEU A 154 -27.19 3.13 4.37
C LEU A 154 -27.94 2.35 5.46
N GLY A 155 -27.61 2.58 6.74
CA GLY A 155 -28.39 2.05 7.87
C GLY A 155 -29.84 2.55 7.88
N ASN A 156 -30.07 3.80 7.47
CA ASN A 156 -31.39 4.43 7.47
C ASN A 156 -32.32 3.96 6.34
N LEU A 157 -31.85 3.13 5.40
CA LEU A 157 -32.67 2.57 4.32
C LEU A 157 -33.25 1.18 4.66
N LEU A 158 -32.73 0.53 5.71
CA LEU A 158 -33.19 -0.79 6.17
C LEU A 158 -34.40 -0.73 7.11
N ASP A 159 -34.70 0.45 7.68
CA ASP A 159 -35.84 0.68 8.58
C ASP A 159 -37.22 0.69 7.87
N LEU A 160 -37.27 0.54 6.54
CA LEU A 160 -38.51 0.56 5.76
C LEU A 160 -39.03 -0.84 5.36
N ALA A 161 -38.57 -1.90 6.01
CA ALA A 161 -38.93 -3.29 5.70
C ALA A 161 -39.44 -4.09 6.92
N GLY A 162 -40.70 -3.87 7.30
CA GLY A 162 -41.59 -4.91 7.87
C GLY A 162 -41.22 -5.51 9.24
N ALA A 163 -41.89 -5.00 10.28
CA ALA A 163 -41.84 -5.50 11.66
C ALA A 163 -42.12 -7.00 11.85
N LEU A 164 -41.53 -7.59 12.91
CA LEU A 164 -42.25 -8.32 13.98
C LEU A 164 -41.35 -8.39 15.26
N PRO A 165 -41.91 -8.43 16.49
CA PRO A 165 -41.16 -8.10 17.72
C PRO A 165 -40.74 -9.32 18.58
N ILE A 166 -39.57 -9.23 19.23
CA ILE A 166 -39.21 -10.04 20.41
C ILE A 166 -38.52 -9.13 21.45
N GLN A 167 -38.80 -9.37 22.74
CA GLN A 167 -38.47 -8.48 23.85
C GLN A 167 -37.11 -8.78 24.55
N ASP A 168 -36.66 -7.75 25.27
CA ASP A 168 -36.03 -7.79 26.60
C ASP A 168 -34.48 -7.85 26.72
N GLY A 169 -33.94 -7.15 27.75
CA GLY A 169 -32.71 -7.62 28.41
C GLY A 169 -31.46 -6.73 28.55
N ARG A 170 -31.56 -5.53 29.16
CA ARG A 170 -30.53 -4.88 30.04
C ARG A 170 -29.19 -4.34 29.47
N PHE A 171 -29.04 -3.03 29.63
CA PHE A 171 -27.76 -2.29 29.68
C PHE A 171 -27.06 -2.42 31.05
N VAL A 172 -25.72 -2.34 31.06
CA VAL A 172 -24.93 -1.90 32.23
C VAL A 172 -23.83 -0.93 31.77
N LYS A 173 -23.83 0.28 32.33
CA LYS A 173 -22.81 1.33 32.12
C LYS A 173 -22.02 1.48 33.44
N VAL A 174 -20.70 1.64 33.37
CA VAL A 174 -19.86 1.94 34.55
C VAL A 174 -19.10 3.24 34.29
N GLU A 175 -19.16 4.15 35.25
CA GLU A 175 -18.43 5.43 35.26
C GLU A 175 -17.21 5.35 36.21
N PRO A 176 -16.16 6.17 35.99
CA PRO A 176 -14.95 6.14 36.80
C PRO A 176 -15.09 6.98 38.09
N GLN A 177 -14.49 6.52 39.18
CA GLN A 177 -14.28 7.29 40.42
C GLN A 177 -12.78 7.55 40.66
N SER A 178 -12.51 8.63 41.41
CA SER A 178 -11.20 9.07 41.88
C SER A 178 -11.19 9.06 43.41
N GLU A 179 -10.08 8.68 44.06
CA GLU A 179 -9.37 9.53 45.06
C GLU A 179 -8.31 8.83 45.97
N VAL A 180 -7.18 9.55 46.16
CA VAL A 180 -6.40 9.79 47.41
C VAL A 180 -5.47 8.72 48.06
N GLY A 181 -4.20 9.15 48.27
CA GLY A 181 -3.26 8.73 49.35
C GLY A 181 -2.18 7.68 49.00
N SER A 182 -0.90 7.74 49.44
CA SER A 182 -0.17 8.72 50.27
C SER A 182 1.38 8.56 50.23
N SER A 183 2.11 9.70 50.19
CA SER A 183 3.34 10.03 50.96
C SER A 183 4.79 9.54 50.62
N LEU A 184 5.75 10.42 50.98
CA LEU A 184 7.20 10.23 51.28
C LEU A 184 8.27 10.07 50.15
N PHE A 185 9.01 11.14 49.85
CA PHE A 185 10.36 11.38 50.42
C PHE A 185 10.85 12.83 50.17
N SER A 186 11.80 13.31 50.98
CA SER A 186 12.31 14.70 50.94
C SER A 186 13.79 14.79 50.57
N SER A 187 14.21 15.94 50.03
CA SER A 187 15.47 16.60 50.40
C SER A 187 15.42 18.09 50.01
N SER A 188 16.22 18.92 50.70
CA SER A 188 16.05 20.38 50.74
C SER A 188 17.40 21.11 50.69
N SER A 189 17.41 22.36 50.21
CA SER A 189 18.38 23.40 50.61
C SER A 189 17.90 24.79 50.19
N SER A 190 18.09 25.77 51.08
CA SER A 190 17.46 27.10 51.05
C SER A 190 18.44 28.24 50.71
N ARG A 191 17.92 29.40 50.28
CA ARG A 191 18.35 30.76 50.74
C ARG A 191 17.47 31.93 50.25
N THR A 192 16.45 32.24 51.05
CA THR A 192 16.12 33.56 51.66
C THR A 192 16.26 34.90 50.86
N VAL A 193 15.10 35.53 50.54
CA VAL A 193 14.68 36.96 50.75
C VAL A 193 15.42 38.08 49.96
N THR A 194 14.81 39.16 49.41
CA THR A 194 13.48 39.84 49.48
C THR A 194 12.86 40.00 48.05
N GLY A 195 11.78 40.75 47.71
CA GLY A 195 10.82 41.60 48.45
C GLY A 195 9.91 42.49 47.54
N THR A 196 8.89 43.12 48.13
CA THR A 196 7.97 44.19 47.60
C THR A 196 6.98 43.87 46.47
N ILE A 197 5.74 44.41 46.61
CA ILE A 197 4.60 44.32 45.68
C ILE A 197 4.24 45.73 45.20
N THR A 198 3.96 45.96 43.90
CA THR A 198 2.89 46.90 43.45
C THR A 198 2.63 46.93 41.93
N ALA A 199 1.34 47.08 41.60
CA ALA A 199 0.74 47.82 40.48
C ALA A 199 1.10 47.50 39.00
N HIS A 200 0.16 46.81 38.35
CA HIS A 200 -0.33 46.97 36.97
C HIS A 200 0.36 47.98 36.03
N SER A 201 0.75 47.49 34.85
CA SER A 201 0.69 48.26 33.60
C SER A 201 0.23 47.37 32.44
N LEU A 202 -0.54 47.93 31.51
CA LEU A 202 -1.23 47.22 30.43
C LEU A 202 -0.25 46.83 29.30
N GLY A 203 0.36 45.65 29.43
CA GLY A 203 1.14 45.05 28.36
C GLY A 203 0.25 44.54 27.23
N HIS A 204 0.35 45.15 26.03
CA HIS A 204 -0.23 44.60 24.81
C HIS A 204 0.17 43.13 24.64
N LYS A 205 -0.80 42.21 24.70
CA LYS A 205 -0.59 40.82 24.28
C LYS A 205 -0.25 40.84 22.79
N LYS A 206 1.06 40.72 22.47
CA LYS A 206 1.50 40.30 21.15
C LYS A 206 0.85 38.95 20.88
N MET A 207 -0.13 38.95 19.99
CA MET A 207 -0.78 37.74 19.51
C MET A 207 0.32 36.88 18.89
N ASN A 208 0.60 35.72 19.49
CA ASN A 208 1.58 34.79 18.93
C ASN A 208 1.03 34.32 17.58
N SER A 209 1.52 34.94 16.50
CA SER A 209 1.35 34.42 15.16
C SER A 209 1.75 32.96 15.20
N HIS A 210 0.82 32.09 14.84
CA HIS A 210 1.13 30.68 14.60
C HIS A 210 2.21 30.65 13.52
N LYS A 211 3.46 30.45 13.91
CA LYS A 211 4.50 30.00 13.01
C LYS A 211 4.07 28.61 12.55
N CYS A 212 3.29 28.57 11.48
CA CYS A 212 3.23 27.42 10.61
C CYS A 212 4.67 27.19 10.17
N CYS A 213 5.34 26.21 10.79
CA CYS A 213 6.68 25.83 10.39
C CYS A 213 6.55 25.30 8.97
N ARG A 214 6.95 26.13 7.99
CA ARG A 214 7.03 25.70 6.59
C ARG A 214 7.80 24.38 6.56
N PRO A 215 7.28 23.32 5.94
CA PRO A 215 7.98 22.04 5.91
C PRO A 215 9.38 22.24 5.31
N SER A 216 10.35 21.41 5.71
CA SER A 216 11.65 21.46 5.06
C SER A 216 11.52 21.05 3.60
N LEU A 217 12.38 21.57 2.73
CA LEU A 217 12.41 21.21 1.30
C LEU A 217 12.45 19.68 1.09
N HIS A 218 13.16 18.98 1.98
CA HIS A 218 13.19 17.51 2.05
C HIS A 218 11.80 16.89 2.28
N THR A 219 11.03 17.40 3.26
CA THR A 219 9.66 16.96 3.53
C THR A 219 8.71 17.28 2.38
N GLU A 220 8.83 18.47 1.76
CA GLU A 220 8.03 18.85 0.59
C GLU A 220 8.34 17.91 -0.60
N SER A 221 9.63 17.65 -0.87
CA SER A 221 10.10 16.75 -1.94
C SER A 221 9.69 15.29 -1.72
N ILE A 222 9.69 14.80 -0.47
CA ILE A 222 9.16 13.47 -0.14
C ILE A 222 7.66 13.40 -0.38
N SER A 223 6.89 14.41 0.05
CA SER A 223 5.44 14.44 -0.17
C SER A 223 5.08 14.52 -1.65
N PHE A 224 5.81 15.32 -2.43
CA PHE A 224 5.70 15.36 -3.89
C PHE A 224 5.99 13.99 -4.51
N MET A 225 7.10 13.36 -4.14
CA MET A 225 7.48 12.02 -4.62
C MET A 225 6.46 10.94 -4.24
N LYS A 226 5.83 11.03 -3.06
CA LYS A 226 4.70 10.17 -2.68
C LYS A 226 3.52 10.36 -3.62
N GLY A 227 3.08 11.60 -3.84
CA GLY A 227 1.98 11.89 -4.77
C GLY A 227 2.26 11.35 -6.18
N VAL A 228 3.43 11.65 -6.75
CA VAL A 228 3.82 11.14 -8.08
C VAL A 228 3.83 9.60 -8.13
N MET A 229 4.32 8.95 -7.08
CA MET A 229 4.30 7.49 -6.99
C MET A 229 2.89 6.92 -6.83
N ASP A 230 2.08 7.45 -5.92
CA ASP A 230 0.73 6.94 -5.68
C ASP A 230 -0.18 7.16 -6.90
N GLU A 231 -0.09 8.32 -7.57
CA GLU A 231 -0.77 8.58 -8.84
C GLU A 231 -0.49 7.49 -9.89
N CYS A 232 0.79 7.18 -10.11
CA CYS A 232 1.21 6.27 -11.17
C CYS A 232 1.26 4.78 -10.75
N THR A 233 1.15 4.46 -9.45
CA THR A 233 1.42 3.10 -8.94
C THR A 233 0.44 2.58 -7.88
N HIS A 234 -0.44 3.41 -7.32
CA HIS A 234 -1.40 2.93 -6.33
C HIS A 234 -2.47 2.04 -6.98
N MET A 235 -2.63 0.80 -6.51
CA MET A 235 -3.46 -0.22 -7.15
C MET A 235 -4.95 0.17 -7.27
N ALA A 236 -5.44 1.11 -6.46
CA ALA A 236 -6.81 1.63 -6.56
C ALA A 236 -7.05 2.53 -7.79
N ASN A 237 -5.98 3.02 -8.45
CA ASN A 237 -6.08 3.82 -9.68
C ASN A 237 -6.24 2.93 -10.93
N PHE A 238 -6.27 1.60 -10.75
CA PHE A 238 -6.41 0.61 -11.82
C PHE A 238 -7.72 -0.17 -11.65
N SER A 239 -8.21 -0.77 -12.74
CA SER A 239 -9.41 -1.61 -12.74
C SER A 239 -9.32 -2.79 -11.76
N VAL A 240 -10.42 -3.11 -11.10
CA VAL A 240 -10.50 -4.29 -10.23
C VAL A 240 -10.49 -5.56 -11.10
N PRO A 241 -9.67 -6.59 -10.78
CA PRO A 241 -9.67 -7.87 -11.48
C PRO A 241 -11.05 -8.55 -11.48
N VAL A 242 -11.35 -9.29 -12.56
CA VAL A 242 -12.67 -9.92 -12.81
C VAL A 242 -13.16 -10.81 -11.65
N ASP A 243 -12.25 -11.51 -10.96
CA ASP A 243 -12.59 -12.26 -9.75
C ASP A 243 -11.47 -12.16 -8.71
N THR A 244 -11.66 -11.25 -7.76
CA THR A 244 -10.77 -11.00 -6.62
C THR A 244 -10.67 -12.20 -5.67
N GLY A 245 -11.64 -13.12 -5.65
CA GLY A 245 -11.60 -14.33 -4.81
C GLY A 245 -10.51 -15.34 -5.21
N LEU A 246 -9.99 -15.23 -6.44
CA LEU A 246 -8.86 -16.02 -6.95
C LEU A 246 -7.50 -15.45 -6.53
N ILE A 247 -7.47 -14.29 -5.86
CA ILE A 247 -6.25 -13.59 -5.50
C ILE A 247 -5.81 -14.02 -4.09
N ILE A 248 -4.57 -14.50 -3.98
CA ILE A 248 -3.93 -14.89 -2.71
C ILE A 248 -2.60 -14.14 -2.57
N VAL A 249 -2.64 -13.00 -1.89
CA VAL A 249 -1.47 -12.18 -1.58
C VAL A 249 -0.64 -12.85 -0.49
N VAL A 250 0.68 -12.94 -0.66
CA VAL A 250 1.59 -13.43 0.40
C VAL A 250 2.45 -12.29 0.94
N GLN A 251 2.49 -12.10 2.25
CA GLN A 251 3.21 -11.02 2.94
C GLN A 251 4.15 -11.52 4.03
N ALA A 252 5.36 -10.96 4.07
CA ALA A 252 6.25 -11.07 5.22
C ALA A 252 5.79 -10.12 6.34
N ARG A 253 5.67 -10.63 7.57
CA ARG A 253 5.28 -9.80 8.73
C ARG A 253 6.30 -8.70 8.99
N GLU A 254 7.58 -9.05 9.06
CA GLU A 254 8.69 -8.12 9.33
C GLU A 254 9.30 -7.55 8.04
N ASP A 255 8.47 -7.17 7.06
CA ASP A 255 8.95 -6.64 5.78
C ASP A 255 9.43 -5.18 5.89
N ALA A 256 10.75 -4.98 5.81
CA ALA A 256 11.38 -3.66 5.79
C ALA A 256 11.54 -3.06 4.38
N TYR A 257 11.36 -3.85 3.31
CA TYR A 257 11.39 -3.38 1.93
C TYR A 257 10.06 -2.76 1.53
N ILE A 258 8.95 -3.32 2.03
CA ILE A 258 7.59 -2.88 1.68
C ILE A 258 6.81 -2.54 2.97
N PRO A 259 7.00 -1.32 3.51
CA PRO A 259 6.21 -0.86 4.64
C PRO A 259 4.73 -0.74 4.27
N ARG A 260 3.87 -1.19 5.18
CA ARG A 260 2.40 -1.16 5.03
C ARG A 260 1.73 -0.06 5.88
N THR A 261 2.45 0.56 6.80
CA THR A 261 1.92 1.61 7.68
C THR A 261 1.45 2.81 6.87
N GLY A 262 0.15 3.13 6.93
CA GLY A 262 -0.43 4.26 6.21
C GLY A 262 -0.72 4.02 4.73
N VAL A 263 -0.67 2.76 4.28
CA VAL A 263 -1.06 2.39 2.91
C VAL A 263 -2.32 1.53 2.96
N LEU A 264 -3.30 1.86 2.11
CA LEU A 264 -4.55 1.11 1.98
C LEU A 264 -4.28 -0.38 1.70
N SER A 265 -5.02 -1.27 2.37
CA SER A 265 -4.80 -2.71 2.22
C SER A 265 -5.30 -3.24 0.89
N LEU A 266 -4.68 -4.32 0.40
CA LEU A 266 -5.16 -4.96 -0.83
C LEU A 266 -6.56 -5.57 -0.68
N GLN A 267 -7.07 -5.80 0.54
CA GLN A 267 -8.45 -6.25 0.76
C GLN A 267 -9.48 -5.14 0.63
N GLU A 268 -9.12 -3.90 0.96
CA GLU A 268 -9.96 -2.72 0.73
C GLU A 268 -10.02 -2.37 -0.77
N ILE A 269 -8.90 -2.51 -1.48
CA ILE A 269 -8.82 -2.28 -2.93
C ILE A 269 -9.48 -3.41 -3.72
N TRP A 270 -9.29 -4.67 -3.29
CA TRP A 270 -9.82 -5.88 -3.93
C TRP A 270 -10.62 -6.72 -2.93
N PRO A 271 -11.90 -6.36 -2.67
CA PRO A 271 -12.76 -7.10 -1.76
C PRO A 271 -12.82 -8.59 -2.10
N GLY A 272 -12.57 -9.45 -1.12
CA GLY A 272 -12.57 -10.91 -1.30
C GLY A 272 -11.20 -11.54 -1.60
N CYS A 273 -10.12 -10.77 -1.81
CA CYS A 273 -8.78 -11.36 -1.89
C CYS A 273 -8.31 -11.87 -0.51
N GLU A 274 -7.53 -12.95 -0.50
CA GLU A 274 -6.89 -13.46 0.72
C GLU A 274 -5.51 -12.80 0.90
N ILE A 275 -5.16 -12.40 2.13
CA ILE A 275 -3.78 -12.05 2.49
C ILE A 275 -3.23 -13.05 3.51
N ARG A 276 -2.19 -13.77 3.09
CA ARG A 276 -1.46 -14.76 3.89
C ARG A 276 -0.18 -14.15 4.46
N TYR A 277 -0.08 -14.13 5.78
CA TYR A 277 1.11 -13.65 6.47
C TYR A 277 2.05 -14.80 6.83
N LEU A 278 3.34 -14.63 6.54
CA LEU A 278 4.42 -15.49 7.02
C LEU A 278 5.33 -14.71 7.98
N ASN A 279 5.98 -15.44 8.89
CA ASN A 279 6.95 -14.87 9.82
C ASN A 279 8.33 -14.75 9.15
N GLY A 280 9.06 -13.69 9.46
CA GLY A 280 10.30 -13.28 8.80
C GLY A 280 10.14 -11.99 8.00
N GLY A 281 11.28 -11.43 7.55
CA GLY A 281 11.34 -10.30 6.63
C GLY A 281 11.54 -10.72 5.16
N HIS A 282 11.47 -9.75 4.24
CA HIS A 282 11.47 -9.92 2.79
C HIS A 282 12.47 -10.96 2.25
N ILE A 283 13.77 -10.78 2.56
CA ILE A 283 14.84 -11.65 2.04
C ILE A 283 14.79 -13.05 2.67
N SER A 284 14.56 -13.16 3.99
CA SER A 284 14.40 -14.44 4.66
C SER A 284 13.17 -15.22 4.18
N ALA A 285 12.08 -14.51 3.84
CA ALA A 285 10.90 -15.10 3.24
C ALA A 285 11.21 -15.66 1.85
N TYR A 286 11.87 -14.86 1.00
CA TYR A 286 12.30 -15.29 -0.31
C TYR A 286 13.22 -16.53 -0.26
N LEU A 287 14.24 -16.54 0.60
CA LEU A 287 15.20 -17.64 0.65
C LEU A 287 14.63 -18.92 1.28
N PHE A 288 13.78 -18.81 2.31
CA PHE A 288 13.43 -19.96 3.17
C PHE A 288 11.94 -20.34 3.19
N LYS A 289 11.04 -19.59 2.54
CA LYS A 289 9.59 -19.84 2.58
C LYS A 289 8.98 -20.20 1.22
N GLN A 290 9.79 -20.70 0.28
CA GLN A 290 9.35 -21.10 -1.07
C GLN A 290 8.13 -22.04 -1.10
N ASN A 291 8.04 -22.99 -0.17
CA ASN A 291 6.89 -23.89 -0.06
C ASN A 291 5.57 -23.14 0.23
N PHE A 292 5.63 -22.02 0.96
CA PHE A 292 4.46 -21.20 1.27
C PHE A 292 3.94 -20.45 0.03
N PHE A 293 4.84 -19.94 -0.82
CA PHE A 293 4.48 -19.35 -2.11
C PHE A 293 3.86 -20.40 -3.05
N ARG A 294 4.48 -21.58 -3.14
CA ARG A 294 3.95 -22.71 -3.94
C ARG A 294 2.56 -23.14 -3.48
N GLN A 295 2.32 -23.24 -2.16
CA GLN A 295 1.01 -23.59 -1.63
C GLN A 295 -0.05 -22.53 -1.98
N ALA A 296 0.28 -21.23 -1.89
CA ALA A 296 -0.63 -20.18 -2.32
C ALA A 296 -0.98 -20.28 -3.82
N ILE A 297 -0.03 -20.63 -4.68
CA ILE A 297 -0.27 -20.90 -6.11
C ILE A 297 -1.24 -22.07 -6.29
N TYR A 298 -0.97 -23.22 -5.66
CA TYR A 298 -1.86 -24.38 -5.76
C TYR A 298 -3.28 -24.07 -5.26
N ASP A 299 -3.41 -23.35 -4.14
CA ASP A 299 -4.71 -23.00 -3.59
C ASP A 299 -5.49 -22.02 -4.48
N ALA A 300 -4.82 -21.06 -5.13
CA ALA A 300 -5.45 -20.14 -6.07
C ALA A 300 -5.97 -20.86 -7.34
N PHE A 301 -5.20 -21.81 -7.88
CA PHE A 301 -5.67 -22.67 -8.97
C PHE A 301 -6.79 -23.62 -8.53
N ASN A 302 -6.74 -24.18 -7.32
CA ASN A 302 -7.81 -25.01 -6.78
C ASN A 302 -9.12 -24.22 -6.66
N ARG A 303 -9.08 -22.96 -6.20
CA ARG A 303 -10.26 -22.07 -6.20
C ARG A 303 -10.82 -21.84 -7.59
N PHE A 304 -9.95 -21.62 -8.59
CA PHE A 304 -10.37 -21.46 -9.97
C PHE A 304 -11.10 -22.72 -10.47
N CYS A 305 -10.50 -23.90 -10.32
CA CYS A 305 -11.12 -25.15 -10.78
C CYS A 305 -12.46 -25.46 -10.09
N LEU A 306 -12.60 -25.10 -8.81
CA LEU A 306 -13.86 -25.27 -8.07
C LEU A 306 -14.94 -24.26 -8.49
N LYS A 307 -14.58 -23.02 -8.81
CA LYS A 307 -15.52 -21.93 -9.16
C LYS A 307 -15.84 -21.85 -10.66
N TYR A 308 -14.93 -22.30 -11.51
CA TYR A 308 -15.02 -22.26 -12.98
C TYR A 308 -14.80 -23.65 -13.61
N PRO A 309 -15.58 -24.69 -13.24
CA PRO A 309 -15.41 -26.05 -13.76
C PRO A 309 -15.66 -26.15 -15.27
N SER A 310 -16.57 -25.32 -15.82
CA SER A 310 -16.96 -25.31 -17.23
C SER A 310 -15.99 -24.59 -18.16
N SER A 311 -14.80 -24.21 -17.66
CA SER A 311 -13.78 -23.50 -18.43
C SER A 311 -12.56 -24.39 -18.75
N GLN A 312 -12.62 -25.70 -18.51
CA GLN A 312 -11.60 -26.67 -18.93
C GLN A 312 -11.90 -27.24 -20.32
#